data_AF-A0A920F018-F1
#
_entry.id   AF-A0A920F018-F1
#
_cell.length_a   1.000
_cell.length_b   1.000
_cell.length_c   1.000
_cell.angle_alpha   90.00
_cell.angle_beta   90.00
_cell.angle_gamma   90.00
#
_symmetry.space_group_name_H-M   'P 1'
#
loop_
_entity.id
_entity.type
_entity.pdbx_description
1 polymer ?
#
loop_
_entity_poly.entity_id
_entity_poly.type
_entity_poly.pdbx_seq_one_letter_code
_entity_poly.pdbx_strand_id
1 'polypeptide(L)'
;MPISKKSVFDQFTLFPPTRYMGSKEKLVPYLYDIFASLNFESALDLMSGTSAISYLLKCMGKETISNDYMHMNYLAAKCLIENGTARLEKSFAETLIRQNRRSNFISKKFEGLYFDKINSEMIDNINNNIQLLDNSVEKVIAQTALIRACIKKRHRGIFAYTGLNHDDGRKDLRLSINEHFIQNIDIINKAIFDNKKIIKYS
;
A
#
# COMPACT_ATOMS: atom_id res chain seq x y z
N MET A 1 18.86 1.74 -23.51
CA MET A 1 17.77 2.36 -24.32
C MET A 1 16.88 3.17 -23.38
N PRO A 2 16.38 4.34 -23.82
CA PRO A 2 15.41 5.08 -23.04
C PRO A 2 14.13 4.24 -22.84
N ILE A 3 13.58 4.24 -21.63
CA ILE A 3 12.33 3.52 -21.32
C ILE A 3 11.19 4.21 -22.08
N SER A 4 10.42 3.44 -22.85
CA SER A 4 9.34 4.00 -23.66
C SER A 4 8.16 4.46 -22.78
N LYS A 5 7.44 5.51 -23.22
CA LYS A 5 6.21 5.98 -22.54
C LYS A 5 5.25 4.83 -22.29
N LYS A 6 5.03 3.96 -23.28
CA LYS A 6 4.20 2.77 -23.15
C LYS A 6 4.64 1.87 -22.00
N SER A 7 5.93 1.51 -21.94
CA SER A 7 6.46 0.65 -20.86
C SER A 7 6.30 1.27 -19.47
N VAL A 8 6.44 2.60 -19.36
CA VAL A 8 6.22 3.32 -18.09
C VAL A 8 4.78 3.17 -17.64
N PHE A 9 3.81 3.41 -18.53
CA PHE A 9 2.39 3.33 -18.17
C PHE A 9 1.88 1.91 -18.01
N ASP A 10 2.39 0.94 -18.79
CA ASP A 10 2.08 -0.48 -18.60
C ASP A 10 2.45 -0.92 -17.17
N GLN A 11 3.63 -0.55 -16.68
CA GLN A 11 4.01 -0.80 -15.28
C GLN A 11 3.20 0.05 -14.29
N PHE A 12 2.98 1.34 -14.58
CA PHE A 12 2.22 2.23 -13.70
C PHE A 12 0.79 1.73 -13.43
N THR A 13 0.15 1.08 -14.41
CA THR A 13 -1.21 0.53 -14.24
C THR A 13 -1.30 -0.56 -13.17
N LEU A 14 -0.17 -1.16 -12.78
CA LEU A 14 -0.09 -2.14 -11.69
C LEU A 14 -0.04 -1.49 -10.31
N PHE A 15 0.23 -0.19 -10.22
CA PHE A 15 0.24 0.55 -8.96
C PHE A 15 -1.09 0.37 -8.21
N PRO A 16 -1.11 0.04 -6.90
CA PRO A 16 -2.35 -0.17 -6.15
C PRO A 16 -3.01 1.16 -5.74
N PRO A 17 -4.07 1.63 -6.44
CA PRO A 17 -4.64 2.95 -6.18
C PRO A 17 -5.34 2.98 -4.83
N THR A 18 -5.01 3.96 -3.98
CA THR A 18 -5.57 4.11 -2.63
C THR A 18 -6.29 5.45 -2.51
N ARG A 19 -7.43 5.49 -1.82
CA ARG A 19 -8.05 6.78 -1.50
C ARG A 19 -7.14 7.53 -0.54
N TYR A 20 -6.71 8.71 -0.96
CA TYR A 20 -5.83 9.56 -0.18
C TYR A 20 -6.10 11.01 -0.53
N MET A 21 -6.35 11.82 0.50
CA MET A 21 -6.66 13.23 0.31
C MET A 21 -5.46 13.96 -0.31
N GLY A 22 -5.69 14.68 -1.40
CA GLY A 22 -4.63 15.40 -2.10
C GLY A 22 -3.72 14.51 -2.96
N SER A 23 -4.07 13.23 -3.20
CA SER A 23 -3.34 12.36 -4.12
C SER A 23 -3.19 12.99 -5.50
N LYS A 24 -1.99 12.89 -6.07
CA LYS A 24 -1.65 13.40 -7.41
C LYS A 24 -1.71 12.33 -8.49
N GLU A 25 -2.25 11.14 -8.18
CA GLU A 25 -2.34 10.02 -9.13
C GLU A 25 -3.02 10.41 -10.45
N LYS A 26 -4.08 11.23 -10.42
CA LYS A 26 -4.76 11.72 -11.63
C LYS A 26 -3.91 12.64 -12.49
N LEU A 27 -2.86 13.26 -11.94
CA LEU A 27 -1.96 14.16 -12.66
C LEU A 27 -0.79 13.41 -13.31
N VAL A 28 -0.65 12.11 -13.07
CA VAL A 28 0.48 11.29 -13.55
C VAL A 28 0.75 11.42 -15.06
N PRO A 29 -0.26 11.42 -15.96
CA PRO A 29 0.00 11.63 -17.38
C PRO A 29 0.70 12.97 -17.69
N TYR A 30 0.28 14.05 -17.04
CA TYR A 30 0.85 15.39 -17.23
C TYR A 30 2.23 15.53 -16.59
N LEU A 31 2.40 14.97 -15.38
CA LEU A 31 3.68 14.98 -14.68
C LEU A 31 4.73 14.16 -15.43
N TYR A 32 4.35 13.04 -16.06
CA TYR A 32 5.23 12.29 -16.93
C TYR A 32 5.79 13.15 -18.05
N ASP A 33 4.95 13.89 -18.77
CA ASP A 33 5.39 14.71 -19.91
C ASP A 33 6.34 15.83 -19.44
N ILE A 34 6.08 16.43 -18.27
CA ILE A 34 6.98 17.40 -17.64
C ILE A 34 8.31 16.74 -17.29
N PHE A 35 8.31 15.64 -16.55
CA PHE A 35 9.54 14.96 -16.13
C PHE A 35 10.35 14.41 -17.32
N ALA A 36 9.69 13.95 -18.38
CA ALA A 36 10.36 13.48 -19.59
C ALA A 36 11.12 14.59 -20.33
N SER A 37 10.72 15.86 -20.13
CA SER A 37 11.41 17.02 -20.70
C SER A 37 12.65 17.46 -19.90
N LEU A 38 12.81 16.96 -18.67
CA LEU A 38 13.89 17.33 -17.77
C LEU A 38 15.04 16.31 -17.82
N ASN A 39 16.27 16.79 -17.74
CA ASN A 39 17.46 15.93 -17.61
C ASN A 39 17.84 15.76 -16.13
N PHE A 40 17.49 14.61 -15.54
CA PHE A 40 17.82 14.26 -14.16
C PHE A 40 17.88 12.75 -13.97
N GLU A 41 18.67 12.29 -12.99
CA GLU A 41 18.83 10.87 -12.67
C GLU A 41 18.11 10.45 -11.38
N SER A 42 17.98 11.37 -10.43
CA SER A 42 17.37 11.12 -9.14
C SER A 42 16.36 12.19 -8.73
N ALA A 43 15.41 11.80 -7.88
CA ALA A 43 14.38 12.69 -7.34
C ALA A 43 14.10 12.38 -5.86
N LEU A 44 13.83 13.42 -5.08
CA LEU A 44 13.38 13.34 -3.69
C LEU A 44 11.91 13.73 -3.62
N ASP A 45 11.05 12.77 -3.27
CA ASP A 45 9.64 12.97 -2.98
C ASP A 45 9.43 13.10 -1.47
N LEU A 46 9.56 14.33 -0.96
CA LEU A 46 9.59 14.61 0.48
C LEU A 46 8.24 14.38 1.19
N MET A 47 7.14 14.43 0.44
CA MET A 47 5.76 14.27 0.94
C MET A 47 5.00 13.27 0.05
N SER A 48 5.54 12.06 0.00
CA SER A 48 5.15 11.06 -1.01
C SER A 48 3.71 10.58 -0.90
N GLY A 49 3.08 10.66 0.28
CA GLY A 49 1.71 10.20 0.49
C GLY A 49 1.56 8.73 0.09
N THR A 50 0.69 8.45 -0.89
CA THR A 50 0.55 7.09 -1.46
C THR A 50 1.76 6.59 -2.26
N SER A 51 2.75 7.44 -2.50
CA SER A 51 3.92 7.20 -3.36
C SER A 51 3.60 7.01 -4.85
N ALA A 52 2.45 7.51 -5.34
CA ALA A 52 2.09 7.41 -6.75
C ALA A 52 3.10 8.15 -7.66
N ILE A 53 3.58 9.32 -7.26
CA ILE A 53 4.56 10.07 -8.04
C ILE A 53 5.94 9.43 -7.96
N SER A 54 6.35 8.98 -6.78
CA SER A 54 7.58 8.21 -6.60
C SER A 54 7.57 6.92 -7.43
N TYR A 55 6.42 6.24 -7.52
CA TYR A 55 6.26 5.04 -8.35
C TYR A 55 6.34 5.36 -9.84
N LEU A 56 5.76 6.50 -10.30
CA LEU A 56 5.95 6.99 -11.66
C LEU A 56 7.43 7.23 -11.98
N LEU A 57 8.15 7.93 -11.10
CA LEU A 57 9.58 8.21 -11.26
C LEU A 57 10.40 6.91 -11.33
N LYS A 58 10.07 5.92 -10.48
CA LYS A 58 10.65 4.58 -10.53
C LYS A 58 10.38 3.90 -11.88
N CYS A 59 9.15 3.97 -12.40
CA CYS A 59 8.77 3.41 -13.71
C CYS A 59 9.56 4.09 -14.85
N MET A 60 9.85 5.39 -14.72
CA MET A 60 10.69 6.16 -15.65
C MET A 60 12.20 5.83 -15.51
N GLY A 61 12.58 4.89 -14.65
CA GLY A 61 13.96 4.47 -14.45
C GLY A 61 14.79 5.45 -13.62
N LYS A 62 14.14 6.31 -12.82
CA LYS A 62 14.83 7.28 -11.95
C LYS A 62 15.15 6.65 -10.60
N GLU A 63 16.28 7.04 -10.02
CA GLU A 63 16.54 6.83 -8.60
C GLU A 63 15.56 7.70 -7.81
N THR A 64 14.80 7.09 -6.91
CA THR A 64 13.70 7.78 -6.25
C THR A 64 13.82 7.61 -4.75
N ILE A 65 14.06 8.71 -4.04
CA ILE A 65 14.02 8.76 -2.59
C ILE A 65 12.64 9.25 -2.21
N SER A 66 11.95 8.53 -1.34
CA SER A 66 10.63 8.92 -0.84
C SER A 66 10.73 9.18 0.65
N ASN A 67 9.96 10.15 1.12
CA ASN A 67 9.77 10.43 2.54
C ASN A 67 8.30 10.80 2.79
N ASP A 68 7.83 10.51 3.99
CA ASP A 68 6.57 11.01 4.51
C ASP A 68 6.56 10.93 6.04
N TYR A 69 5.81 11.82 6.69
CA TYR A 69 5.66 11.81 8.14
C TYR A 69 4.80 10.64 8.63
N MET A 70 3.77 10.25 7.87
CA MET A 70 2.86 9.20 8.29
C MET A 70 3.49 7.82 8.08
N HIS A 71 3.50 7.00 9.13
CA HIS A 71 4.08 5.65 9.06
C HIS A 71 3.44 4.75 8.00
N MET A 72 2.15 4.91 7.70
CA MET A 72 1.50 4.17 6.61
C MET A 72 2.06 4.50 5.22
N ASN A 73 2.44 5.76 5.00
CA ASN A 73 3.01 6.23 3.73
C ASN A 73 4.46 5.78 3.61
N TYR A 74 5.21 5.83 4.72
CA TYR A 74 6.52 5.20 4.84
C TYR A 74 6.50 3.73 4.42
N LEU A 75 5.57 2.94 4.96
CA LEU A 75 5.44 1.52 4.62
C LEU A 75 5.10 1.31 3.15
N ALA A 76 4.19 2.11 2.59
CA ALA A 76 3.87 2.05 1.16
C ALA A 76 5.09 2.35 0.28
N ALA A 77 5.89 3.37 0.65
CA ALA A 77 7.12 3.72 -0.06
C ALA A 77 8.18 2.60 0.06
N LYS A 78 8.44 2.09 1.26
CA LYS A 78 9.30 0.92 1.47
C LYS A 78 8.85 -0.28 0.63
N CYS A 79 7.54 -0.53 0.58
CA CYS A 79 6.96 -1.68 -0.10
C CYS A 79 7.03 -1.59 -1.63
N LEU A 80 6.78 -0.42 -2.23
CA LEU A 80 6.60 -0.27 -3.68
C LEU A 80 7.77 0.42 -4.36
N ILE A 81 8.45 1.30 -3.63
CA ILE A 81 9.56 2.10 -4.15
C ILE A 81 10.86 1.37 -3.82
N GLU A 82 11.20 1.20 -2.55
CA GLU A 82 12.48 0.58 -2.13
C GLU A 82 12.59 -0.90 -2.51
N ASN A 83 11.55 -1.69 -2.28
CA ASN A 83 11.54 -3.10 -2.64
C ASN A 83 11.46 -3.29 -4.17
N GLY A 84 12.40 -4.06 -4.73
CA GLY A 84 12.44 -4.43 -6.14
C GLY A 84 11.90 -5.83 -6.44
N THR A 85 12.08 -6.78 -5.51
CA THR A 85 12.05 -8.22 -5.84
C THR A 85 11.35 -9.10 -4.80
N ALA A 86 11.30 -8.70 -3.53
CA ALA A 86 10.63 -9.51 -2.52
C ALA A 86 9.12 -9.53 -2.76
N ARG A 87 8.50 -10.68 -2.53
CA ARG A 87 7.06 -10.93 -2.64
C ARG A 87 6.61 -11.72 -1.43
N LEU A 88 5.32 -11.61 -1.09
CA LEU A 88 4.72 -12.48 -0.09
C LEU A 88 3.86 -13.52 -0.79
N GLU A 89 4.29 -14.78 -0.75
CA GLU A 89 3.53 -15.87 -1.37
C GLU A 89 2.11 -15.98 -0.80
N LYS A 90 1.14 -16.25 -1.66
CA LYS A 90 -0.28 -16.28 -1.26
C LYS A 90 -0.55 -17.33 -0.19
N SER A 91 0.01 -18.53 -0.35
CA SER A 91 -0.13 -19.63 0.61
C SER A 91 0.44 -19.27 1.99
N PHE A 92 1.52 -18.50 2.02
CA PHE A 92 2.09 -17.99 3.25
C PHE A 92 1.23 -16.87 3.85
N ALA A 93 0.71 -15.95 3.03
CA ALA A 93 -0.24 -14.93 3.48
C ALA A 93 -1.51 -15.52 4.11
N GLU A 94 -1.99 -16.67 3.61
CA GLU A 94 -3.12 -17.42 4.20
C GLU A 94 -2.82 -17.95 5.60
N THR A 95 -1.53 -18.10 5.98
CA THR A 95 -1.18 -18.41 7.38
C THR A 95 -1.35 -17.20 8.30
N LEU A 96 -1.23 -15.98 7.77
CA LEU A 96 -1.31 -14.74 8.55
C LEU A 96 -2.74 -14.36 8.92
N ILE A 97 -3.75 -14.89 8.23
CA ILE A 97 -5.17 -14.67 8.58
C ILE A 97 -5.69 -15.64 9.64
N ARG A 98 -4.86 -16.60 10.08
CA ARG A 98 -5.24 -17.59 11.10
C ARG A 98 -5.39 -16.91 12.46
N GLN A 99 -6.23 -17.51 13.32
CA GLN A 99 -6.50 -16.99 14.64
C GLN A 99 -5.22 -16.88 15.48
N ASN A 100 -4.98 -15.69 16.05
CA ASN A 100 -3.88 -15.41 16.96
C ASN A 100 -4.34 -14.39 18.00
N ARG A 101 -4.66 -14.89 19.19
CA ARG A 101 -5.25 -14.11 20.30
C ARG A 101 -4.22 -13.44 21.21
N ARG A 102 -2.98 -13.26 20.75
CA ARG A 102 -1.90 -12.66 21.56
C ARG A 102 -2.22 -11.24 22.02
N SER A 103 -2.84 -10.44 21.16
CA SER A 103 -3.34 -9.10 21.48
C SER A 103 -4.74 -8.92 20.90
N ASN A 104 -5.57 -8.16 21.62
CA ASN A 104 -6.91 -7.73 21.21
C ASN A 104 -7.06 -6.21 21.36
N PHE A 105 -5.98 -5.48 21.09
CA PHE A 105 -5.94 -4.03 21.27
C PHE A 105 -6.97 -3.34 20.37
N ILE A 106 -7.07 -3.75 19.11
CA ILE A 106 -7.91 -3.06 18.12
C ILE A 106 -9.38 -3.31 18.43
N SER A 107 -9.77 -4.57 18.61
CA SER A 107 -11.12 -4.95 19.03
C SER A 107 -11.51 -4.31 20.36
N LYS A 108 -10.64 -4.29 21.38
CA LYS A 108 -11.00 -3.65 22.66
C LYS A 108 -11.12 -2.14 22.63
N LYS A 109 -10.32 -1.45 21.80
CA LYS A 109 -10.23 0.03 21.83
C LYS A 109 -11.06 0.71 20.75
N PHE A 110 -11.30 0.05 19.63
CA PHE A 110 -11.88 0.67 18.44
C PHE A 110 -13.06 -0.10 17.82
N GLU A 111 -13.51 -1.20 18.44
CA GLU A 111 -14.74 -1.88 18.02
C GLU A 111 -15.93 -0.90 17.98
N GLY A 112 -16.71 -0.98 16.91
CA GLY A 112 -17.86 -0.11 16.68
C GLY A 112 -17.52 1.31 16.23
N LEU A 113 -16.25 1.73 16.29
CA LEU A 113 -15.81 3.04 15.80
C LEU A 113 -15.53 3.03 14.31
N TYR A 114 -14.67 2.12 13.86
CA TYR A 114 -14.22 2.03 12.46
C TYR A 114 -14.67 0.75 11.76
N PHE A 115 -14.70 -0.34 12.51
CA PHE A 115 -15.05 -1.68 12.06
C PHE A 115 -15.95 -2.36 13.09
N ASP A 116 -16.78 -3.31 12.63
CA ASP A 116 -17.49 -4.20 13.54
C ASP A 116 -16.51 -5.13 14.31
N LYS A 117 -17.06 -5.89 15.26
CA LYS A 117 -16.29 -6.81 16.11
C LYS A 117 -15.51 -7.83 15.30
N ILE A 118 -16.15 -8.47 14.33
CA ILE A 118 -15.56 -9.55 13.53
C ILE A 118 -14.36 -9.03 12.74
N ASN A 119 -14.52 -7.89 12.07
CA ASN A 119 -13.45 -7.26 11.30
C ASN A 119 -12.33 -6.74 12.22
N SER A 120 -12.66 -6.19 13.39
CA SER A 120 -11.65 -5.76 14.37
C SER A 120 -10.80 -6.93 14.88
N GLU A 121 -11.42 -8.07 15.19
CA GLU A 121 -10.73 -9.30 15.59
C GLU A 121 -9.85 -9.85 14.45
N MET A 122 -10.30 -9.79 13.19
CA MET A 122 -9.48 -10.15 12.03
C MET A 122 -8.22 -9.29 11.92
N ILE A 123 -8.34 -7.96 12.11
CA ILE A 123 -7.18 -7.06 12.08
C ILE A 123 -6.21 -7.38 13.22
N ASP A 124 -6.71 -7.63 14.44
CA ASP A 124 -5.87 -8.05 15.57
C ASP A 124 -5.11 -9.35 15.25
N ASN A 125 -5.78 -10.38 14.74
CA ASN A 125 -5.16 -11.66 14.36
C ASN A 125 -4.04 -11.47 13.32
N ILE A 126 -4.33 -10.75 12.23
CA ILE A 126 -3.36 -10.50 11.16
C ILE A 126 -2.17 -9.71 11.71
N ASN A 127 -2.43 -8.62 12.44
CA ASN A 127 -1.36 -7.81 13.02
C ASN A 127 -0.47 -8.63 13.95
N ASN A 128 -1.05 -9.48 14.80
CA ASN A 128 -0.30 -10.36 15.70
C ASN A 128 0.60 -11.33 14.93
N ASN A 129 0.08 -11.93 13.85
CA ASN A 129 0.87 -12.84 13.01
C ASN A 129 1.99 -12.11 12.25
N ILE A 130 1.72 -10.92 11.73
CA ILE A 130 2.73 -10.07 11.08
C ILE A 130 3.90 -9.74 12.02
N GLN A 131 3.64 -9.56 13.31
CA GLN A 131 4.71 -9.28 14.28
C GLN A 131 5.66 -10.46 14.49
N LEU A 132 5.28 -11.67 14.10
CA LEU A 132 6.10 -12.88 14.19
C LEU A 132 6.96 -13.14 12.95
N LEU A 133 6.86 -12.28 11.92
CA LEU A 133 7.68 -12.40 10.72
C LEU A 133 9.11 -11.94 10.98
N ASP A 134 10.07 -12.80 10.67
CA ASP A 134 11.50 -12.51 10.75
C ASP A 134 11.99 -11.67 9.57
N ASN A 135 11.44 -11.91 8.37
CA ASN A 135 11.80 -11.16 7.17
C ASN A 135 11.17 -9.76 7.20
N SER A 136 12.00 -8.74 7.34
CA SER A 136 11.58 -7.35 7.46
C SER A 136 10.86 -6.82 6.21
N VAL A 137 11.20 -7.27 5.02
CA VAL A 137 10.56 -6.82 3.76
C VAL A 137 9.20 -7.47 3.58
N GLU A 138 9.08 -8.77 3.84
CA GLU A 138 7.79 -9.47 3.87
C GLU A 138 6.85 -8.88 4.91
N LYS A 139 7.39 -8.50 6.08
CA LYS A 139 6.64 -7.80 7.12
C LYS A 139 6.09 -6.47 6.60
N VAL A 140 6.88 -5.67 5.90
CA VAL A 140 6.42 -4.42 5.27
C VAL A 140 5.32 -4.69 4.23
N ILE A 141 5.47 -5.70 3.38
CA ILE A 141 4.45 -6.08 2.38
C ILE A 141 3.13 -6.43 3.09
N ALA A 142 3.19 -7.27 4.11
CA ALA A 142 2.02 -7.67 4.89
C ALA A 142 1.37 -6.47 5.61
N GLN A 143 2.16 -5.59 6.24
CA GLN A 143 1.63 -4.38 6.89
C GLN A 143 0.94 -3.46 5.87
N THR A 144 1.56 -3.26 4.71
CA THR A 144 1.00 -2.43 3.62
C THR A 144 -0.33 -3.01 3.12
N ALA A 145 -0.39 -4.33 2.94
CA ALA A 145 -1.61 -5.02 2.54
C ALA A 145 -2.74 -4.91 3.58
N LEU A 146 -2.41 -5.03 4.87
CA LEU A 146 -3.38 -4.87 5.97
C LEU A 146 -3.90 -3.43 6.07
N ILE A 147 -3.01 -2.43 5.99
CA ILE A 147 -3.41 -1.02 5.97
C ILE A 147 -4.36 -0.75 4.80
N ARG A 148 -4.02 -1.25 3.61
CA ARG A 148 -4.86 -1.11 2.43
C ARG A 148 -6.21 -1.83 2.60
N ALA A 149 -6.24 -2.99 3.25
CA ALA A 149 -7.47 -3.70 3.57
C ALA A 149 -8.38 -2.86 4.47
N CYS A 150 -7.82 -2.25 5.52
CA CYS A 150 -8.54 -1.33 6.40
C CYS A 150 -9.11 -0.12 5.64
N ILE A 151 -8.32 0.51 4.76
CA ILE A 151 -8.76 1.65 3.96
C ILE A 151 -9.89 1.27 2.99
N LYS A 152 -9.80 0.11 2.34
CA LYS A 152 -10.81 -0.37 1.38
C LYS A 152 -12.11 -0.76 2.08
N LYS A 153 -12.02 -1.43 3.23
CA LYS A 153 -13.17 -1.82 4.04
C LYS A 153 -13.87 -0.61 4.67
N ARG A 154 -13.15 0.48 4.94
CA ARG A 154 -13.73 1.68 5.55
C ARG A 154 -14.60 2.48 4.57
N HIS A 155 -15.78 2.90 5.02
CA HIS A 155 -16.62 3.83 4.26
C HIS A 155 -15.83 5.07 3.86
N ARG A 156 -15.80 5.32 2.55
CA ARG A 156 -15.03 6.36 1.89
C ARG A 156 -13.50 6.35 2.12
N GLY A 157 -12.95 5.39 2.86
CA GLY A 157 -11.54 5.34 3.26
C GLY A 157 -11.13 6.40 4.28
N ILE A 158 -12.09 6.98 5.02
CA ILE A 158 -11.85 8.12 5.92
C ILE A 158 -11.86 7.65 7.37
N PHE A 159 -10.82 8.05 8.12
CA PHE A 159 -10.64 7.80 9.55
C PHE A 159 -10.79 9.07 10.41
N ALA A 160 -11.08 10.22 9.80
CA ALA A 160 -11.31 11.49 10.51
C ALA A 160 -12.69 11.56 11.21
N TYR A 161 -13.58 10.59 10.95
CA TYR A 161 -14.86 10.45 11.64
C TYR A 161 -15.15 8.98 11.94
N THR A 162 -15.80 8.75 13.07
CA THR A 162 -16.26 7.43 13.52
C THR A 162 -17.69 7.17 13.05
N GLY A 163 -18.14 5.93 13.18
CA GLY A 163 -19.49 5.51 12.83
C GLY A 163 -19.53 4.62 11.58
N LEU A 164 -20.49 3.71 11.56
CA LEU A 164 -20.69 2.74 10.49
C LEU A 164 -21.71 3.21 9.44
N ASN A 165 -22.27 4.41 9.63
CA ASN A 165 -23.22 5.00 8.69
C ASN A 165 -22.49 5.45 7.41
N HIS A 166 -23.18 5.40 6.27
CA HIS A 166 -22.66 5.53 4.89
C HIS A 166 -22.17 4.24 4.22
N ASP A 167 -22.88 3.13 4.45
CA ASP A 167 -22.82 1.98 3.55
C ASP A 167 -23.51 2.33 2.23
N ASP A 168 -22.73 2.43 1.15
CA ASP A 168 -23.20 2.68 -0.21
C ASP A 168 -23.29 1.38 -1.04
N GLY A 169 -23.20 0.22 -0.39
CA GLY A 169 -23.38 -1.11 -0.98
C GLY A 169 -22.22 -1.59 -1.85
N ARG A 170 -21.10 -0.86 -1.90
CA ARG A 170 -19.93 -1.19 -2.73
C ARG A 170 -19.31 -2.54 -2.37
N LYS A 171 -18.73 -3.21 -3.38
CA LYS A 171 -18.07 -4.52 -3.24
C LYS A 171 -17.04 -4.55 -2.10
N ASP A 172 -16.24 -3.49 -1.97
CA ASP A 172 -15.23 -3.37 -0.92
C ASP A 172 -15.84 -3.43 0.51
N LEU A 173 -17.09 -3.02 0.70
CA LEU A 173 -17.75 -3.07 2.01
C LEU A 173 -18.29 -4.46 2.34
N ARG A 174 -18.48 -5.31 1.33
CA ARG A 174 -19.00 -6.69 1.50
C ARG A 174 -17.89 -7.68 1.83
N LEU A 175 -16.69 -7.46 1.30
CA LEU A 175 -15.52 -8.29 1.59
C LEU A 175 -15.10 -8.13 3.07
N SER A 176 -14.71 -9.23 3.69
CA SER A 176 -14.07 -9.24 5.01
C SER A 176 -12.65 -8.64 4.96
N ILE A 177 -12.10 -8.29 6.12
CA ILE A 177 -10.69 -7.87 6.23
C ILE A 177 -9.75 -8.96 5.69
N ASN A 178 -10.01 -10.23 5.97
CA ASN A 178 -9.18 -11.34 5.49
C ASN A 178 -9.17 -11.43 3.96
N GLU A 179 -10.34 -11.31 3.31
CA GLU A 179 -10.43 -11.33 1.84
C GLU A 179 -9.69 -10.13 1.22
N HIS A 180 -9.88 -8.93 1.79
CA HIS A 180 -9.13 -7.75 1.36
C HIS A 180 -7.63 -7.93 1.52
N PHE A 181 -7.19 -8.49 2.64
CA PHE A 181 -5.77 -8.72 2.91
C PHE A 181 -5.15 -9.61 1.82
N ILE A 182 -5.75 -10.76 1.52
CA ILE A 182 -5.26 -11.68 0.49
C ILE A 182 -5.30 -11.05 -0.91
N GLN A 183 -6.38 -10.33 -1.26
CA GLN A 183 -6.45 -9.62 -2.54
C GLN A 183 -5.38 -8.54 -2.65
N ASN A 184 -5.11 -7.80 -1.58
CA ASN A 184 -4.09 -6.76 -1.58
C ASN A 184 -2.67 -7.32 -1.67
N ILE A 185 -2.39 -8.51 -1.12
CA ILE A 185 -1.11 -9.19 -1.33
C ILE A 185 -0.88 -9.46 -2.81
N ASP A 186 -1.86 -10.01 -3.52
CA ASP A 186 -1.75 -10.28 -4.96
C ASP A 186 -1.55 -8.98 -5.77
N ILE A 187 -2.33 -7.94 -5.48
CA ILE A 187 -2.18 -6.63 -6.15
C ILE A 187 -0.80 -6.03 -5.89
N ILE A 188 -0.34 -6.01 -4.64
CA ILE A 188 0.97 -5.46 -4.27
C ILE A 188 2.09 -6.26 -4.93
N ASN A 189 2.02 -7.59 -4.91
CA ASN A 189 3.01 -8.45 -5.55
C ASN A 189 3.16 -8.15 -7.06
N LYS A 190 2.05 -7.89 -7.76
CA LYS A 190 2.08 -7.50 -9.17
C LYS A 190 2.67 -6.10 -9.38
N ALA A 191 2.49 -5.20 -8.42
CA ALA A 191 2.99 -3.84 -8.49
C ALA A 191 4.49 -3.73 -8.21
N ILE A 192 5.09 -4.64 -7.45
CA ILE A 192 6.51 -4.55 -7.15
C ILE A 192 7.30 -4.90 -8.42
N PHE A 193 8.38 -4.16 -8.68
CA PHE A 193 9.33 -4.41 -9.75
C PHE A 193 10.66 -3.74 -9.46
N ASP A 194 11.73 -4.20 -10.11
CA ASP A 194 13.06 -3.60 -10.02
C ASP A 194 13.34 -2.75 -11.27
N ASN A 195 13.75 -1.49 -11.08
CA ASN A 195 14.17 -0.60 -12.15
C ASN A 195 15.71 -0.53 -12.29
N LYS A 196 16.45 -1.37 -11.57
CA LYS A 196 17.92 -1.50 -11.55
C LYS A 196 18.65 -0.23 -11.09
N LYS A 197 17.97 0.66 -10.38
CA LYS A 197 18.57 1.82 -9.72
C LYS A 197 18.69 1.54 -8.22
N ILE A 198 19.64 2.20 -7.57
CA ILE A 198 19.67 2.22 -6.10
C ILE A 198 18.43 2.99 -5.66
N ILE A 199 17.64 2.38 -4.78
CA ILE A 199 16.46 3.02 -4.19
C ILE A 199 16.67 2.99 -2.69
N LYS A 200 16.61 4.16 -2.06
CA LYS A 200 16.79 4.32 -0.62
C LYS A 200 15.62 5.13 -0.06
N TYR A 201 15.05 4.68 1.04
CA TYR A 201 14.18 5.49 1.88
C TYR A 201 15.01 6.00 3.08
N SER A 202 14.79 7.26 3.47
CA SER A 202 15.42 7.91 4.64
C SER A 202 14.43 8.08 5.78
#